data_AF-E6LXQ5-F1
#
_entry.id   AF-E6LXQ5-F1
#
_cell.length_a   1.000
_cell.length_b   1.000
_cell.length_c   1.000
_cell.angle_alpha   90.00
_cell.angle_beta   90.00
_cell.angle_gamma   90.00
#
_symmetry.space_group_name_H-M   'P 1'
#
loop_
_entity.id
_entity.type
_entity.pdbx_description
1 polymer ?
#
loop_
_entity_poly.entity_id
_entity_poly.type
_entity_poly.pdbx_seq_one_letter_code
_entity_poly.pdbx_strand_id
1 'polypeptide(L)'
;MVGGFITSRGYREAKSRTVCARRLRDAVLVEEIVKIFDDNFRVYGIRKIWRAMRRTGWDIGREQTGRLMRLTGICGARRGRRPVTTRPSKVPDARPDLVNRQFRADRPNRLWVADITYVRTLSGFVYTAFVTDVYS
;
A
#
# COMPACT_ATOMS: atom_id res chain seq x y z
N MET A 1 -8.86 22.32 -19.87
CA MET A 1 -7.93 22.51 -18.73
C MET A 1 -6.56 22.86 -19.29
N VAL A 2 -6.27 24.16 -19.38
CA VAL A 2 -5.00 24.65 -19.94
C VAL A 2 -3.96 24.62 -18.82
N GLY A 3 -2.99 23.73 -18.91
CA GLY A 3 -1.80 23.79 -18.06
C GLY A 3 -1.03 25.05 -18.41
N GLY A 4 -0.92 25.98 -17.46
CA GLY A 4 -0.17 27.23 -17.67
C GLY A 4 1.31 26.94 -17.92
N PHE A 5 1.85 27.50 -19.00
CA PHE A 5 3.28 27.43 -19.32
C PHE A 5 4.09 28.19 -18.25
N ILE A 6 5.14 27.56 -17.72
CA ILE A 6 6.09 28.23 -16.83
C ILE A 6 6.82 29.29 -17.67
N THR A 7 6.69 30.56 -17.32
CA THR A 7 7.39 31.65 -18.03
C THR A 7 8.90 31.54 -17.78
N SER A 8 9.72 32.00 -18.73
CA SER A 8 11.18 32.02 -18.59
C SER A 8 11.67 32.73 -17.32
N ARG A 9 10.95 33.79 -16.89
CA ARG A 9 11.16 34.47 -15.61
C ARG A 9 10.80 33.59 -14.42
N GLY A 10 9.63 32.94 -14.43
CA GLY A 10 9.22 32.01 -13.38
C GLY A 10 10.16 30.81 -13.24
N TYR A 11 10.72 30.31 -14.35
CA TYR A 11 11.75 29.26 -14.34
C TYR A 11 13.05 29.74 -13.68
N ARG A 12 13.54 30.94 -14.03
CA ARG A 12 14.76 31.52 -13.44
C ARG A 12 14.59 31.82 -11.96
N GLU A 13 13.45 32.39 -11.56
CA GLU A 13 13.11 32.65 -10.16
C GLU A 13 12.97 31.36 -9.36
N ALA A 14 12.37 30.30 -9.91
CA ALA A 14 12.32 29.00 -9.26
C ALA A 14 13.71 28.36 -9.11
N LYS A 15 14.59 28.56 -10.09
CA LYS A 15 15.97 28.04 -10.10
C LYS A 15 16.89 28.77 -9.11
N SER A 16 16.68 30.07 -8.89
CA SER A 16 17.43 30.87 -7.91
C SER A 16 16.78 30.96 -6.54
N ARG A 17 15.57 30.40 -6.37
CA ARG A 17 14.82 30.50 -5.11
C ARG A 17 15.57 29.79 -3.99
N THR A 18 15.83 30.53 -2.92
CA THR A 18 16.33 29.98 -1.66
C THR A 18 15.34 28.94 -1.13
N VAL A 19 15.85 27.92 -0.45
CA VAL A 19 15.04 26.81 0.06
C VAL A 19 13.90 27.36 0.94
N CYS A 20 12.65 27.00 0.62
CA CYS A 20 11.51 27.51 1.37
C CYS A 20 11.53 27.03 2.82
N ALA A 21 11.02 27.83 3.75
CA ALA A 21 11.00 27.52 5.18
C ALA A 21 10.34 26.17 5.50
N ARG A 22 9.38 25.72 4.67
CA ARG A 22 8.77 24.39 4.78
C ARG A 22 9.76 23.27 4.47
N ARG A 23 10.58 23.43 3.45
CA ARG A 23 11.55 22.42 3.02
C ARG A 23 12.74 22.31 3.97
N LEU A 24 13.13 23.43 4.59
CA LEU A 24 14.08 23.41 5.71
C LEU A 24 13.51 22.66 6.92
N ARG A 25 12.27 22.96 7.32
CA ARG A 25 11.59 22.22 8.41
C ARG A 25 11.43 20.73 8.10
N ASP A 26 11.05 20.37 6.88
CA ASP A 26 10.91 18.99 6.47
C ASP A 26 12.26 18.23 6.57
N ALA A 27 13.39 18.88 6.27
CA ALA A 27 14.72 18.27 6.40
C ALA A 27 15.04 17.91 7.86
N VAL A 28 14.81 18.84 8.79
CA VAL A 28 15.02 18.60 10.23
C VAL A 28 14.11 17.48 10.75
N LEU A 29 12.82 17.49 10.34
CA LEU A 29 11.87 16.44 10.73
C LEU A 29 12.25 15.08 10.15
N VAL A 30 12.84 15.03 8.95
CA VAL A 30 13.30 13.80 8.33
C VAL A 30 14.46 13.19 9.11
N GLU A 31 15.44 13.99 9.53
CA GLU A 31 16.57 13.51 10.34
C GLU A 31 16.09 12.86 11.63
N GLU A 32 15.15 13.51 12.34
CA GLU A 32 14.59 12.94 13.57
C GLU A 32 13.77 11.67 13.30
N ILE A 33 12.99 11.62 12.22
CA ILE A 33 12.24 10.42 11.82
C ILE A 33 13.19 9.24 11.57
N VAL A 34 14.31 9.48 10.87
CA VAL A 34 15.33 8.46 10.59
C VAL A 34 15.94 7.95 11.89
N LYS A 35 16.35 8.87 12.78
CA LYS A 35 16.90 8.53 14.09
C LYS A 35 15.96 7.66 14.90
N ILE A 36 14.70 8.08 15.07
CA ILE A 36 13.68 7.29 15.77
C ILE A 36 13.47 5.93 15.10
N PHE A 37 13.51 5.87 13.77
CA PHE A 37 13.34 4.62 13.04
C PHE A 37 14.49 3.64 13.30
N ASP A 38 15.74 4.11 13.25
CA ASP A 38 16.94 3.32 13.54
C ASP A 38 16.99 2.87 15.00
N ASP A 39 16.69 3.77 15.95
CA ASP A 39 16.63 3.48 17.40
C ASP A 39 15.56 2.41 17.75
N ASN A 40 14.55 2.25 16.89
CA ASN A 40 13.46 1.28 17.07
C ASN A 40 13.58 0.10 16.11
N PHE A 41 14.81 -0.32 15.80
CA PHE A 41 15.16 -1.50 15.02
C PHE A 41 14.49 -1.53 13.63
N ARG A 42 14.17 -0.36 13.07
CA ARG A 42 13.51 -0.22 11.76
C ARG A 42 12.13 -0.91 11.69
N VAL A 43 11.47 -1.11 12.83
CA VAL A 43 10.17 -1.78 12.91
C VAL A 43 9.00 -0.78 12.82
N TYR A 44 9.22 0.48 13.20
CA TYR A 44 8.13 1.42 13.38
C TYR A 44 7.54 1.92 12.06
N GLY A 45 6.22 1.72 11.90
CA GLY A 45 5.44 2.36 10.85
C GLY A 45 4.91 3.74 11.26
N ILE A 46 4.20 4.39 10.34
CA ILE A 46 3.67 5.76 10.46
C ILE A 46 3.05 6.09 11.82
N ARG A 47 2.19 5.21 12.36
CA ARG A 47 1.51 5.46 13.64
C ARG A 47 2.48 5.48 14.83
N LYS A 48 3.49 4.60 14.81
CA LYS A 48 4.47 4.50 15.90
C LYS A 48 5.50 5.63 15.82
N ILE A 49 5.98 5.95 14.62
CA ILE A 49 6.87 7.11 14.40
C ILE A 49 6.16 8.40 14.78
N TRP A 50 4.92 8.62 14.34
CA TRP A 50 4.15 9.82 14.69
C TRP A 50 4.02 10.00 16.21
N ARG A 51 3.68 8.93 16.95
CA ARG A 51 3.62 8.97 18.42
C ARG A 51 4.98 9.17 19.07
N ALA A 52 6.05 8.62 18.49
CA ALA A 52 7.41 8.83 18.99
C ALA A 52 7.87 10.28 18.80
N MET A 53 7.66 10.86 17.62
CA MET A 53 7.92 12.28 17.33
C MET A 53 7.18 13.21 18.31
N ARG A 54 5.90 12.93 18.59
CA ARG A 54 5.13 13.69 19.57
C ARG A 54 5.66 13.55 21.00
N ARG A 55 6.26 12.40 21.36
CA ARG A 55 6.89 12.19 22.67
C ARG A 55 8.24 12.88 22.80
N THR A 56 8.96 13.07 21.70
CA THR A 56 10.22 13.84 21.67
C THR A 56 9.99 15.35 21.55
N GLY A 57 8.73 15.81 21.54
CA GLY A 57 8.36 17.23 21.59
C GLY A 57 8.03 17.85 20.23
N TRP A 58 8.05 17.10 19.13
CA TRP A 58 7.72 17.64 17.81
C TRP A 58 6.21 17.74 17.60
N ASP A 59 5.76 18.92 17.16
CA ASP A 59 4.39 19.10 16.68
C ASP A 59 4.26 18.73 15.21
N ILE A 60 3.89 17.47 14.95
CA ILE A 60 3.72 16.92 13.61
C ILE A 60 2.44 16.09 13.51
N GLY A 61 1.71 16.25 12.40
CA GLY A 61 0.52 15.46 12.09
C GLY A 61 0.85 14.09 11.49
N ARG A 62 -0.01 13.10 11.72
CA ARG A 62 0.17 11.72 11.21
C ARG A 62 0.43 11.67 9.70
N GLU A 63 -0.34 12.41 8.91
CA GLU A 63 -0.19 12.42 7.44
C GLU A 63 1.11 13.11 6.99
N GLN A 64 1.56 14.15 7.71
CA GLN A 64 2.85 14.76 7.44
C GLN A 64 3.99 13.77 7.71
N THR A 65 3.95 13.03 8.83
CA THR A 65 4.88 11.93 9.10
C THR A 65 4.87 10.91 7.97
N GLY A 66 3.69 10.48 7.51
CA GLY A 66 3.55 9.54 6.41
C GLY A 66 4.15 10.02 5.10
N ARG A 67 3.94 11.30 4.76
CA ARG A 67 4.56 11.93 3.59
C ARG A 67 6.08 11.95 3.71
N LEU A 68 6.63 12.34 4.86
CA LEU A 68 8.08 12.40 5.07
C LEU A 68 8.72 11.00 5.04
N MET A 69 8.09 10.01 5.67
CA MET A 69 8.53 8.61 5.56
C MET A 69 8.54 8.09 4.12
N ARG A 70 7.54 8.46 3.31
CA ARG A 70 7.50 8.09 1.89
C ARG A 70 8.63 8.74 1.10
N LEU A 71 8.97 10.00 1.39
CA LEU A 71 10.08 10.71 0.74
C LEU A 71 11.43 10.05 1.03
N THR A 72 11.59 9.43 2.20
CA THR A 72 12.84 8.76 2.61
C THR A 72 12.85 7.25 2.37
N GLY A 73 11.76 6.68 1.83
CA GLY A 73 11.64 5.24 1.63
C GLY A 73 11.46 4.42 2.92
N ILE A 74 11.25 5.08 4.06
CA ILE A 74 11.04 4.40 5.34
C ILE A 74 9.67 3.73 5.35
N CYS A 75 9.65 2.42 5.59
CA CYS A 75 8.43 1.67 5.83
C CYS A 75 8.55 0.84 7.10
N GLY A 76 7.47 0.80 7.90
CA GLY A 76 7.45 -0.02 9.10
C GLY A 76 7.40 -1.50 8.77
N ALA A 77 8.07 -2.31 9.58
CA ALA A 77 8.03 -3.75 9.44
C ALA A 77 6.61 -4.28 9.64
N ARG A 78 6.14 -5.09 8.68
CA ARG A 78 4.85 -5.78 8.77
C ARG A 78 5.09 -7.21 9.24
N ARG A 79 4.47 -7.59 10.36
CA ARG A 79 4.53 -8.98 10.86
C ARG A 79 3.71 -9.89 9.94
N GLY A 80 4.32 -10.99 9.53
CA GLY A 80 3.69 -12.02 8.68
C GLY A 80 3.97 -11.82 7.19
N ARG A 81 4.27 -12.93 6.51
CA ARG A 81 4.28 -13.00 5.04
C ARG A 81 2.84 -13.06 4.57
N ARG A 82 2.47 -12.27 3.55
CA ARG A 82 1.23 -12.57 2.82
C ARG A 82 1.42 -13.93 2.14
N PRO A 83 0.49 -14.89 2.30
CA PRO A 83 0.57 -16.12 1.52
C PRO A 83 0.56 -15.73 0.04
N VAL A 84 1.53 -16.25 -0.73
CA VAL A 84 1.52 -16.10 -2.18
C VAL A 84 0.48 -17.10 -2.67
N THR A 85 -0.77 -16.64 -2.82
CA THR A 85 -1.91 -17.49 -3.23
C THR A 85 -1.81 -17.89 -4.70
N THR A 86 -1.16 -17.06 -5.51
CA THR A 86 -1.10 -17.25 -6.96
C THR A 86 0.25 -16.77 -7.47
N ARG A 87 0.98 -17.64 -8.18
CA ARG A 87 2.13 -17.23 -9.00
C ARG A 87 1.60 -17.05 -10.42
N PRO A 88 1.57 -15.82 -10.96
CA PRO A 88 1.05 -15.61 -12.31
C PRO A 88 1.89 -16.38 -13.33
N SER A 89 1.22 -16.99 -14.30
CA SER A 89 1.90 -17.61 -15.44
C SER A 89 2.68 -16.56 -16.22
N LYS A 90 3.84 -16.94 -16.76
CA LYS A 90 4.63 -16.08 -17.67
C LYS A 90 4.07 -16.09 -19.11
N VAL A 91 3.06 -16.91 -19.36
CA VAL A 91 2.42 -17.07 -20.67
C VAL A 91 1.02 -16.44 -20.61
N PRO A 92 0.58 -15.73 -21.65
CA PRO A 92 -0.80 -15.26 -21.76
C PRO A 92 -1.79 -16.42 -21.55
N ASP A 93 -2.85 -16.17 -20.79
CA ASP A 93 -3.90 -17.17 -20.55
C ASP A 93 -4.75 -17.31 -21.81
N ALA A 94 -4.55 -18.40 -22.56
CA ALA A 94 -5.28 -18.70 -23.79
C ALA A 94 -6.54 -19.55 -23.54
N ARG A 95 -6.89 -19.84 -22.28
CA ARG A 95 -8.06 -20.67 -21.97
C ARG A 95 -9.34 -19.87 -22.27
N PRO A 96 -10.29 -20.45 -23.05
CA PRO A 96 -11.54 -19.78 -23.34
C PRO A 96 -12.41 -19.70 -22.07
N ASP A 97 -13.07 -18.56 -21.87
CA ASP A 97 -14.13 -18.42 -20.87
C ASP A 97 -15.39 -19.12 -21.37
N LEU A 98 -15.56 -20.39 -21.00
CA LEU A 98 -16.71 -21.20 -21.39
C LEU A 98 -18.05 -20.66 -20.86
N VAL A 99 -18.00 -19.81 -19.83
CA VAL A 99 -19.17 -19.23 -19.17
C VAL A 99 -19.49 -17.84 -19.73
N ASN A 100 -18.59 -17.23 -20.49
CA ASN A 100 -18.71 -15.86 -21.00
C ASN A 100 -19.09 -14.85 -19.90
N ARG A 101 -18.58 -15.06 -18.67
CA ARG A 101 -18.94 -14.33 -17.44
C ARG A 101 -20.44 -14.29 -17.10
N GLN A 102 -21.23 -15.24 -17.62
CA GLN A 102 -22.65 -15.40 -17.30
C GLN A 102 -22.84 -16.32 -16.09
N PHE A 103 -22.81 -15.75 -14.90
CA PHE A 103 -23.05 -16.47 -13.64
C PHE A 103 -24.55 -16.55 -13.31
N ARG A 104 -25.33 -17.05 -14.26
CA ARG A 104 -26.75 -17.38 -14.10
C ARG A 104 -27.04 -18.70 -14.80
N ALA A 105 -27.93 -19.49 -14.23
CA ALA A 105 -28.39 -20.76 -14.80
C ALA A 105 -29.91 -20.77 -14.85
N ASP A 106 -30.49 -21.41 -15.87
CA ASP A 106 -31.96 -21.51 -16.03
C ASP A 106 -32.58 -22.63 -15.19
N ARG A 107 -31.76 -23.59 -14.74
CA ARG A 107 -32.16 -24.75 -13.94
C ARG A 107 -30.99 -25.28 -13.12
N PRO A 108 -31.26 -26.05 -12.04
CA PRO A 108 -30.21 -26.67 -11.23
C PRO A 108 -29.26 -27.54 -12.05
N ASN A 109 -28.04 -27.73 -11.53
CA ASN A 109 -26.99 -28.58 -12.08
C ASN A 109 -26.50 -28.18 -13.48
N ARG A 110 -26.53 -26.89 -13.82
CA ARG A 110 -26.03 -26.38 -15.12
C ARG A 110 -24.70 -25.65 -15.02
N LEU A 111 -24.48 -24.93 -13.93
CA LEU A 111 -23.25 -24.19 -13.69
C LEU A 111 -22.93 -24.27 -12.21
N TRP A 112 -21.75 -24.79 -11.90
CA TRP A 112 -21.24 -24.87 -10.55
C TRP A 112 -20.05 -23.92 -10.42
N VAL A 113 -20.05 -23.11 -9.37
CA VAL A 113 -18.92 -22.24 -9.03
C VAL A 113 -18.23 -22.85 -7.84
N ALA A 114 -16.91 -22.99 -7.96
CA ALA A 114 -16.07 -23.45 -6.87
C ALA A 114 -15.05 -22.38 -6.52
N ASP A 115 -14.85 -22.16 -5.22
CA ASP A 115 -13.78 -21.33 -4.70
C ASP A 115 -13.03 -22.07 -3.59
N ILE A 116 -11.74 -21.79 -3.46
CA ILE A 116 -10.91 -22.31 -2.38
C ILE A 116 -10.28 -21.16 -1.62
N THR A 117 -10.48 -21.15 -0.31
CA THR A 117 -9.93 -20.12 0.57
C THR A 117 -9.07 -20.72 1.67
N TYR A 118 -8.18 -19.88 2.22
CA TYR A 118 -7.25 -20.23 3.27
C TYR A 118 -7.77 -19.71 4.60
N VAL A 119 -8.10 -20.61 5.52
CA VAL A 119 -8.55 -20.24 6.87
C VAL A 119 -7.40 -20.43 7.85
N ARG A 120 -7.03 -19.36 8.55
CA ARG A 120 -5.95 -19.36 9.54
C ARG A 120 -6.46 -19.93 10.86
N THR A 121 -5.77 -20.92 11.41
CA THR A 121 -6.11 -21.56 12.70
C THR A 121 -4.98 -21.37 13.72
N LEU A 122 -5.20 -21.76 14.97
CA LEU A 122 -4.14 -21.72 16.01
C LEU A 122 -3.00 -22.70 15.72
N SER A 123 -3.30 -23.82 15.06
CA SER A 123 -2.33 -24.87 14.73
C SER A 123 -1.73 -24.74 13.33
N GLY A 124 -2.10 -23.70 12.55
CA GLY A 124 -1.60 -23.50 11.20
C GLY A 124 -2.62 -22.87 10.25
N PHE A 125 -2.84 -23.50 9.11
CA PHE A 125 -3.85 -23.10 8.14
C PHE A 125 -4.58 -24.32 7.60
N VAL A 126 -5.83 -24.15 7.22
CA VAL A 126 -6.64 -25.16 6.55
C VAL A 126 -7.17 -24.59 5.24
N TYR A 127 -7.44 -25.49 4.28
CA TYR A 127 -8.13 -25.15 3.05
C TYR A 127 -9.62 -25.39 3.23
N THR A 128 -10.43 -24.42 2.83
CA THR A 128 -11.89 -24.57 2.76
C THR A 128 -12.31 -24.39 1.32
N ALA A 129 -12.97 -25.40 0.76
CA ALA A 129 -13.55 -25.36 -0.57
C ALA A 129 -15.05 -25.14 -0.46
N PHE A 130 -15.57 -24.20 -1.26
CA PHE A 130 -16.99 -23.99 -1.46
C PHE A 130 -17.34 -24.45 -2.87
N VAL A 131 -18.44 -25.17 -2.99
CA VAL A 131 -18.98 -25.63 -4.27
C VAL A 131 -20.47 -25.32 -4.23
N THR A 132 -20.90 -24.41 -5.10
CA THR A 132 -22.28 -23.90 -5.11
C THR A 132 -22.85 -24.00 -6.52
N ASP A 133 -24.09 -24.48 -6.63
CA ASP A 133 -24.87 -24.40 -7.87
C ASP A 133 -25.34 -22.96 -8.07
N VAL A 134 -25.07 -22.38 -9.23
CA VAL A 134 -25.42 -20.98 -9.53
C VAL A 134 -26.92 -20.74 -9.57
N TYR A 135 -27.73 -21.79 -9.74
CA TYR A 135 -29.18 -21.68 -9.75
C TYR A 135 -29.80 -21.44 -8.35
N SER A 136 -29.24 -22.04 -7.30
CA SER A 136 -29.88 -22.21 -5.98
C SER A 136 -29.24 -21.39 -4.86
#